data_AF-A0A162H4H9-F1
#
_entry.id   AF-A0A162H4H9-F1
#
_cell.length_a   1.000
_cell.length_b   1.000
_cell.length_c   1.000
_cell.angle_alpha   90.00
_cell.angle_beta   90.00
_cell.angle_gamma   90.00
#
_symmetry.space_group_name_H-M   'P 1'
#
loop_
_entity.id
_entity.type
_entity.pdbx_description
1 polymer ?
#
loop_
_entity_poly.entity_id
_entity_poly.type
_entity_poly.pdbx_seq_one_letter_code
_entity_poly.pdbx_strand_id
1 'polypeptide(L)'
;MGEGTAKAFADIGEDGTPYSVGLAFTEGALNALPQHEPGEYTLKLPSILNIPPYNHMVINWMPHGHEPDGIYNRPHFDFHFYFINETTRKAITCMGADREICLKQPDPDKLPPFYVGGPEGVPQMGWHWVDMRSPEYNGKPFTTTYIYGYYDANLIFIEPMITREFLLKKKKFEQELMLPKTFTHLGYYPQKYSIHFDKTRAMHFITLKYLKEMQ
;
A
#
# COMPACT_ATOMS: atom_id res chain seq x y z
N MET A 1 -4.74 -15.51 -6.69
CA MET A 1 -4.86 -14.26 -7.48
C MET A 1 -4.51 -14.62 -8.90
N GLY A 2 -5.39 -14.36 -9.88
CA GLY A 2 -5.19 -14.89 -11.24
C GLY A 2 -4.94 -16.40 -11.21
N GLU A 3 -4.00 -16.88 -12.03
CA GLU A 3 -3.55 -18.28 -12.05
C GLU A 3 -2.44 -18.59 -11.03
N GLY A 4 -2.16 -17.66 -10.11
CA GLY A 4 -1.02 -17.72 -9.21
C GLY A 4 -1.36 -17.59 -7.73
N THR A 5 -0.30 -17.58 -6.92
CA THR A 5 -0.37 -17.40 -5.47
C THR A 5 0.32 -16.12 -5.03
N ALA A 6 -0.11 -15.60 -3.88
CA ALA A 6 0.49 -14.45 -3.22
C ALA A 6 0.65 -14.77 -1.73
N LYS A 7 1.71 -14.24 -1.11
CA LYS A 7 1.98 -14.39 0.33
C LYS A 7 2.65 -13.14 0.88
N ALA A 8 2.36 -12.82 2.14
CA ALA A 8 3.13 -11.85 2.90
C ALA A 8 4.45 -12.50 3.38
N PHE A 9 5.49 -11.70 3.55
CA PHE A 9 6.76 -12.10 4.12
C PHE A 9 7.40 -10.93 4.88
N ALA A 10 8.43 -11.23 5.65
CA ALA A 10 9.33 -10.24 6.19
C ALA A 10 10.74 -10.82 6.30
N ASP A 11 11.73 -9.93 6.21
CA ASP A 11 13.13 -10.27 6.47
C ASP A 11 13.50 -9.70 7.85
N ILE A 12 13.95 -10.57 8.74
CA ILE A 12 14.36 -10.22 10.11
C ILE A 12 15.86 -10.47 10.23
N GLY A 13 16.58 -9.50 10.79
CA GLY A 13 18.00 -9.62 11.10
C GLY A 13 18.28 -10.65 12.18
N GLU A 14 19.55 -11.06 12.31
CA GLU A 14 19.97 -12.02 13.36
C GLU A 14 19.72 -11.49 14.78
N ASP A 15 19.69 -10.16 14.94
CA ASP A 15 19.39 -9.46 16.19
C ASP A 15 17.88 -9.38 16.50
N GLY A 16 17.02 -9.92 15.63
CA GLY A 16 15.57 -9.85 15.76
C GLY A 16 14.96 -8.55 15.21
N THR A 17 15.77 -7.61 14.71
CA THR A 17 15.28 -6.36 14.14
C THR A 17 14.72 -6.62 12.73
N PRO A 18 13.45 -6.28 12.44
CA PRO A 18 12.91 -6.43 11.09
C PRO A 18 13.58 -5.45 10.13
N TYR A 19 14.06 -5.95 8.99
CA TYR A 19 14.72 -5.16 7.95
C TYR A 19 13.76 -4.78 6.82
N SER A 20 12.88 -5.70 6.46
CA SER A 20 11.89 -5.52 5.40
C SER A 20 10.59 -6.24 5.70
N VAL A 21 9.50 -5.74 5.14
CA VAL A 21 8.20 -6.41 5.12
C VAL A 21 7.61 -6.25 3.72
N GLY A 22 6.91 -7.26 3.22
CA GLY A 22 6.46 -7.23 1.84
C GLY A 22 5.48 -8.33 1.49
N LEU A 23 5.07 -8.32 0.24
CA LEU A 23 4.33 -9.40 -0.39
C LEU A 23 5.07 -9.90 -1.61
N ALA A 24 4.91 -11.20 -1.86
CA ALA A 24 5.49 -11.87 -3.00
C ALA A 24 4.41 -12.67 -3.71
N PHE A 25 4.37 -12.60 -5.03
CA PHE A 25 3.41 -13.35 -5.84
C PHE A 25 4.08 -13.96 -7.07
N THR A 26 3.59 -15.13 -7.48
CA THR A 26 4.09 -15.84 -8.65
C THR A 26 3.82 -15.05 -9.92
N GLU A 27 4.65 -15.21 -10.95
CA GLU A 27 4.44 -14.60 -12.28
C GLU A 27 3.02 -14.87 -12.83
N GLY A 28 2.52 -16.10 -12.69
CA GLY A 28 1.18 -16.48 -13.12
C GLY A 28 0.04 -15.72 -12.42
N ALA A 29 0.31 -15.03 -11.31
CA ALA A 29 -0.70 -14.24 -10.62
C ALA A 29 -1.11 -12.98 -11.40
N LEU A 30 -0.33 -12.59 -12.43
CA LEU A 30 -0.66 -11.53 -13.37
C LEU A 30 -1.46 -12.00 -14.59
N ASN A 31 -1.78 -13.30 -14.68
CA ASN A 31 -2.51 -13.92 -15.77
C ASN A 31 -3.94 -14.27 -15.35
N ALA A 32 -4.85 -14.34 -16.32
CA ALA A 32 -6.28 -14.63 -16.15
C ALA A 32 -6.94 -13.87 -14.99
N LEU A 33 -6.55 -12.60 -14.79
CA LEU A 33 -7.20 -11.73 -13.82
C LEU A 33 -8.63 -11.41 -14.28
N PRO A 34 -9.58 -11.19 -13.34
CA PRO A 34 -10.91 -10.70 -13.68
C PRO A 34 -10.83 -9.46 -14.57
N GLN A 35 -11.63 -9.42 -15.64
CA GLN A 35 -11.58 -8.33 -16.62
C GLN A 35 -12.59 -7.21 -16.35
N HIS A 36 -13.55 -7.43 -15.46
CA HIS A 36 -14.67 -6.50 -15.23
C HIS A 36 -14.81 -6.15 -13.75
N GLU A 37 -14.78 -7.16 -12.88
CA GLU A 37 -14.93 -6.95 -11.44
C GLU A 37 -13.58 -6.73 -10.75
N PRO A 38 -13.49 -5.78 -9.80
CA PRO A 38 -12.35 -5.70 -8.90
C PRO A 38 -12.14 -6.99 -8.10
N GLY A 39 -10.88 -7.29 -7.80
CA GLY A 39 -10.51 -8.41 -6.91
C GLY A 39 -10.01 -7.90 -5.56
N GLU A 40 -10.25 -8.64 -4.49
CA GLU A 40 -9.65 -8.40 -3.18
C GLU A 40 -9.03 -9.70 -2.63
N TYR A 41 -7.79 -9.61 -2.14
CA TYR A 41 -7.07 -10.74 -1.57
C TYR A 41 -6.38 -10.33 -0.26
N THR A 42 -6.88 -10.81 0.88
CA THR A 42 -6.25 -10.59 2.19
C THR A 42 -5.13 -11.58 2.44
N LEU A 43 -3.95 -11.07 2.79
CA LEU A 43 -2.77 -11.84 3.17
C LEU A 43 -2.46 -11.59 4.64
N LYS A 44 -2.47 -12.65 5.44
CA LYS A 44 -2.02 -12.57 6.83
C LYS A 44 -0.50 -12.66 6.88
N LEU A 45 0.11 -11.84 7.73
CA LEU A 45 1.49 -12.08 8.13
C LEU A 45 1.58 -13.42 8.89
N PRO A 46 2.61 -14.24 8.63
CA PRO A 46 2.88 -15.40 9.46
C PRO A 46 2.91 -15.02 10.94
N SER A 47 2.18 -15.74 11.80
CA SER A 47 1.99 -15.35 13.21
C SER A 47 3.28 -15.28 14.03
N ILE A 48 4.35 -15.93 13.58
CA ILE A 48 5.68 -15.86 14.18
C ILE A 48 6.38 -14.51 13.90
N LEU A 49 5.95 -13.78 12.88
CA LEU A 49 6.47 -12.47 12.50
C LEU A 49 5.60 -11.40 13.17
N ASN A 50 6.09 -10.84 14.28
CA ASN A 50 5.48 -9.69 14.93
C ASN A 50 6.25 -8.42 14.53
N ILE A 51 5.72 -7.68 13.56
CA ILE A 51 6.37 -6.48 13.02
C ILE A 51 5.36 -5.34 13.13
N PRO A 52 5.25 -4.66 14.29
CA PRO A 52 4.39 -3.51 14.40
C PRO A 52 4.89 -2.40 13.43
N PRO A 53 4.00 -1.59 12.85
CA PRO A 53 2.55 -1.60 13.10
C PRO A 53 1.75 -2.57 12.19
N TYR A 54 2.39 -3.36 11.33
CA TYR A 54 1.71 -4.16 10.31
C TYR A 54 0.85 -5.29 10.89
N ASN A 55 -0.45 -5.26 10.57
CA ASN A 55 -1.41 -6.27 10.98
C ASN A 55 -1.64 -7.32 9.87
N HIS A 56 -1.94 -6.86 8.67
CA HIS A 56 -2.21 -7.69 7.50
C HIS A 56 -1.97 -6.88 6.22
N MET A 57 -1.94 -7.57 5.08
CA MET A 57 -1.88 -6.93 3.77
C MET A 57 -3.13 -7.25 2.98
N VAL A 58 -3.52 -6.35 2.08
CA VAL A 58 -4.60 -6.58 1.13
C VAL A 58 -4.11 -6.21 -0.26
N ILE A 59 -4.38 -7.08 -1.21
CA ILE A 59 -4.16 -6.80 -2.62
C ILE A 59 -5.51 -6.54 -3.24
N ASN A 60 -5.72 -5.33 -3.76
CA ASN A 60 -6.85 -5.04 -4.63
C ASN A 60 -6.39 -5.09 -6.09
N TRP A 61 -7.20 -5.69 -6.95
CA TRP A 61 -7.01 -5.68 -8.41
C TRP A 61 -8.08 -4.78 -9.01
N MET A 62 -7.66 -3.81 -9.81
CA MET A 62 -8.51 -2.79 -10.40
C MET A 62 -8.44 -2.90 -11.94
N PRO A 63 -9.32 -3.69 -12.60
CA PRO A 63 -9.19 -4.01 -14.02
C PRO A 63 -9.32 -2.80 -14.95
N HIS A 64 -9.98 -1.74 -14.51
CA HIS A 64 -10.19 -0.51 -15.26
C HIS A 64 -9.60 0.72 -14.57
N GLY A 65 -8.90 0.51 -13.45
CA GLY A 65 -8.50 1.59 -12.55
C GLY A 65 -9.65 2.11 -11.71
N HIS A 66 -9.43 3.24 -11.04
CA HIS A 66 -10.42 3.95 -10.24
C HIS A 66 -10.11 5.45 -10.17
N GLU A 67 -10.97 6.21 -9.49
CA GLU A 67 -10.79 7.64 -9.24
C GLU A 67 -9.47 8.00 -8.54
N PRO A 68 -8.88 9.19 -8.77
CA PRO A 68 -9.42 10.29 -9.59
C PRO A 68 -9.41 9.99 -11.09
N ASP A 69 -10.50 10.37 -11.76
CA ASP A 69 -10.63 10.17 -13.20
C ASP A 69 -9.49 10.87 -13.96
N GLY A 70 -8.93 10.18 -14.94
CA GLY A 70 -7.76 10.62 -15.72
C GLY A 70 -6.42 10.39 -15.02
N ILE A 71 -6.40 9.99 -13.74
CA ILE A 71 -5.17 9.76 -12.96
C ILE A 71 -4.90 8.27 -12.82
N TYR A 72 -5.77 7.52 -12.14
CA TYR A 72 -5.57 6.08 -11.85
C TYR A 72 -6.34 5.15 -12.80
N ASN A 73 -6.62 5.58 -14.04
CA ASN A 73 -7.44 4.86 -15.04
C ASN A 73 -6.73 3.72 -15.80
N ARG A 74 -5.66 3.15 -15.24
CA ARG A 74 -4.93 2.03 -15.86
C ARG A 74 -5.16 0.75 -15.06
N PRO A 75 -5.19 -0.44 -15.67
CA PRO A 75 -5.28 -1.67 -14.89
C PRO A 75 -4.09 -1.81 -13.92
N HIS A 76 -4.38 -1.87 -12.62
CA HIS A 76 -3.36 -1.81 -11.57
C HIS A 76 -3.75 -2.59 -10.33
N PHE A 77 -2.78 -2.71 -9.42
CA PHE A 77 -2.94 -3.33 -8.12
C PHE A 77 -2.65 -2.33 -7.02
N ASP A 78 -3.42 -2.44 -5.94
CA ASP A 78 -3.27 -1.66 -4.72
C ASP A 78 -2.77 -2.59 -3.63
N PHE A 79 -1.58 -2.30 -3.12
CA PHE A 79 -0.91 -3.15 -2.15
C PHE A 79 -0.99 -2.50 -0.77
N HIS A 80 -2.11 -2.72 -0.08
CA HIS A 80 -2.34 -2.15 1.24
C HIS A 80 -1.56 -2.90 2.31
N PHE A 81 -0.83 -2.17 3.15
CA PHE A 81 -0.17 -2.65 4.36
C PHE A 81 -0.87 -2.05 5.58
N TYR A 82 -1.89 -2.72 6.10
CA TYR A 82 -2.74 -2.19 7.17
C TYR A 82 -2.10 -2.28 8.54
N PHE A 83 -2.31 -1.24 9.34
CA PHE A 83 -1.85 -1.13 10.72
C PHE A 83 -2.95 -1.47 11.74
N ILE A 84 -4.21 -1.31 11.32
CA ILE A 84 -5.39 -1.65 12.09
C ILE A 84 -5.82 -3.09 11.83
N ASN A 85 -6.59 -3.66 12.77
CA ASN A 85 -7.15 -4.99 12.58
C ASN A 85 -8.31 -4.99 11.56
N GLU A 86 -8.58 -6.17 10.98
CA GLU A 86 -9.64 -6.38 9.99
C GLU A 86 -11.05 -5.97 10.46
N THR A 87 -11.37 -6.11 11.75
CA THR A 87 -12.68 -5.71 12.29
C THR A 87 -12.83 -4.19 12.27
N THR A 88 -11.80 -3.46 12.71
CA THR A 88 -11.76 -1.99 12.65
C THR A 88 -11.78 -1.53 11.20
N ARG A 89 -10.98 -2.13 10.32
CA ARG A 89 -10.95 -1.84 8.87
C ARG A 89 -12.37 -1.94 8.27
N LYS A 90 -13.05 -3.08 8.46
CA LYS A 90 -14.39 -3.33 7.89
C LYS A 90 -15.49 -2.41 8.43
N ALA A 91 -15.28 -1.79 9.59
CA ALA A 91 -16.23 -0.85 10.18
C ALA A 91 -16.12 0.57 9.57
N ILE A 92 -15.06 0.89 8.84
CA ILE A 92 -14.87 2.19 8.20
C ILE A 92 -15.82 2.31 7.01
N THR A 93 -16.73 3.27 7.05
CA THR A 93 -17.71 3.53 5.98
C THR A 93 -17.39 4.81 5.21
N CYS A 94 -16.78 5.82 5.85
CA CYS A 94 -16.55 7.16 5.30
C CYS A 94 -17.83 7.86 4.78
N MET A 95 -19.00 7.46 5.29
CA MET A 95 -20.30 7.97 4.86
C MET A 95 -21.14 8.43 6.06
N GLY A 96 -22.12 9.31 5.82
CA GLY A 96 -23.01 9.80 6.88
C GLY A 96 -22.22 10.40 8.05
N ALA A 97 -22.53 9.99 9.28
CA ALA A 97 -21.83 10.45 10.48
C ALA A 97 -20.34 10.05 10.52
N ASP A 98 -19.97 8.96 9.85
CA ASP A 98 -18.59 8.48 9.79
C ASP A 98 -17.71 9.30 8.85
N ARG A 99 -18.31 10.07 7.93
CA ARG A 99 -17.55 10.89 6.98
C ARG A 99 -16.69 11.94 7.68
N GLU A 100 -17.19 12.57 8.74
CA GLU A 100 -16.43 13.57 9.51
C GLU A 100 -15.24 12.94 10.25
N ILE A 101 -15.39 11.70 10.72
CA ILE A 101 -14.31 10.94 11.36
C ILE A 101 -13.26 10.53 10.32
N CYS A 102 -13.72 10.02 9.18
CA CYS A 102 -12.85 9.56 8.09
C CYS A 102 -12.00 10.70 7.51
N LEU A 103 -12.59 11.88 7.30
CA LEU A 103 -11.92 13.06 6.74
C LEU A 103 -11.32 14.00 7.80
N LYS A 104 -11.21 13.54 9.04
CA LYS A 104 -10.60 14.34 10.11
C LYS A 104 -9.14 14.62 9.77
N GLN A 105 -8.81 15.91 9.73
CA GLN A 105 -7.48 16.40 9.38
C GLN A 105 -6.40 15.87 10.33
N PRO A 106 -5.37 15.16 9.83
CA PRO A 106 -4.22 14.80 10.64
C PRO A 106 -3.42 16.03 11.07
N ASP A 107 -2.75 15.93 12.22
CA ASP A 107 -1.77 16.91 12.65
C ASP A 107 -0.66 17.06 11.57
N PRO A 108 -0.19 18.29 11.26
CA PRO A 108 0.84 18.50 10.25
C PRO A 108 2.12 17.68 10.46
N ASP A 109 2.52 17.38 11.70
CA ASP A 109 3.70 16.54 11.97
C ASP A 109 3.44 15.04 11.74
N LYS A 110 2.17 14.63 11.58
CA LYS A 110 1.77 13.28 11.16
C LYS A 110 1.61 13.15 9.64
N LEU A 111 1.82 14.22 8.88
CA LEU A 111 1.74 14.23 7.42
C LEU A 111 3.14 14.18 6.80
N PRO A 112 3.37 13.32 5.80
CA PRO A 112 4.58 13.41 5.01
C PRO A 112 4.55 14.68 4.14
N PRO A 113 5.69 15.35 3.93
CA PRO A 113 5.75 16.52 3.05
C PRO A 113 5.25 16.22 1.63
N PHE A 114 4.59 17.19 1.00
CA PHE A 114 4.04 17.15 -0.36
C PHE A 114 2.81 16.25 -0.57
N TYR A 115 2.37 15.55 0.48
CA TYR A 115 1.16 14.75 0.41
C TYR A 115 -0.09 15.61 0.63
N VAL A 116 -1.13 15.34 -0.16
CA VAL A 116 -2.43 16.01 -0.06
C VAL A 116 -3.54 14.96 -0.01
N GLY A 117 -4.49 15.15 0.89
CA GLY A 117 -5.67 14.28 0.98
C GLY A 117 -6.62 14.49 -0.20
N GLY A 118 -7.19 13.39 -0.69
CA GLY A 118 -8.23 13.42 -1.73
C GLY A 118 -9.51 14.15 -1.28
N PRO A 119 -10.50 14.32 -2.17
CA PRO A 119 -11.75 14.99 -1.79
C PRO A 119 -12.64 14.15 -0.86
N GLU A 120 -12.53 12.82 -0.93
CA GLU A 120 -13.40 11.88 -0.22
C GLU A 120 -12.60 10.73 0.41
N GLY A 121 -13.23 10.05 1.37
CA GLY A 121 -12.75 8.81 1.94
C GLY A 121 -13.38 7.61 1.26
N VAL A 122 -12.71 6.47 1.35
CA VAL A 122 -13.11 5.21 0.71
C VAL A 122 -13.47 4.20 1.81
N PRO A 123 -14.63 3.52 1.73
CA PRO A 123 -14.99 2.48 2.69
C PRO A 123 -13.86 1.47 2.88
N GLN A 124 -13.62 1.06 4.13
CA GLN A 124 -12.55 0.15 4.53
C GLN A 124 -11.10 0.63 4.30
N MET A 125 -10.90 1.79 3.69
CA MET A 125 -9.59 2.36 3.35
C MET A 125 -9.42 3.80 3.85
N GLY A 126 -10.43 4.41 4.47
CA GLY A 126 -10.28 5.75 5.01
C GLY A 126 -9.93 6.78 3.92
N TRP A 127 -9.19 7.79 4.31
CA TRP A 127 -8.82 8.93 3.48
C TRP A 127 -7.43 8.77 2.87
N HIS A 128 -7.37 8.73 1.53
CA HIS A 128 -6.12 8.56 0.79
C HIS A 128 -5.39 9.88 0.62
N TRP A 129 -4.09 9.87 0.93
CA TRP A 129 -3.19 11.00 0.75
C TRP A 129 -2.12 10.66 -0.28
N VAL A 130 -1.97 11.52 -1.28
CA VAL A 130 -1.14 11.29 -2.48
C VAL A 130 -0.01 12.32 -2.58
N ASP A 131 1.17 11.91 -3.06
CA ASP A 131 2.29 12.82 -3.32
C ASP A 131 2.02 13.64 -4.59
N MET A 132 1.85 14.95 -4.45
CA MET A 132 1.56 15.83 -5.59
C MET A 132 2.75 16.01 -6.55
N ARG A 133 3.93 15.49 -6.20
CA ARG A 133 5.10 15.43 -7.09
C ARG A 133 5.10 14.20 -7.99
N SER A 134 4.19 13.24 -7.76
CA SER A 134 4.14 12.01 -8.55
C SER A 134 3.88 12.32 -10.03
N PRO A 135 4.44 11.53 -10.97
CA PRO A 135 4.38 11.83 -12.40
C PRO A 135 2.95 12.02 -12.94
N GLU A 136 1.97 11.26 -12.41
CA GLU A 136 0.56 11.33 -12.78
C GLU A 136 -0.11 12.67 -12.48
N TYR A 137 0.35 13.38 -11.46
CA TYR A 137 -0.11 14.74 -11.15
C TYR A 137 0.69 15.82 -11.91
N ASN A 138 1.68 15.42 -12.71
CA ASN A 138 2.63 16.30 -13.39
C ASN A 138 2.69 16.00 -14.90
N GLY A 139 1.58 15.56 -15.49
CA GLY A 139 1.41 15.40 -16.94
C GLY A 139 2.08 14.17 -17.54
N LYS A 140 2.47 13.19 -16.72
CA LYS A 140 2.96 11.88 -17.16
C LYS A 140 1.95 10.78 -16.84
N PRO A 141 2.00 9.62 -17.52
CA PRO A 141 1.11 8.52 -17.18
C PRO A 141 1.41 7.92 -15.80
N PHE A 142 0.36 7.49 -15.08
CA PHE A 142 0.47 6.66 -13.89
C PHE A 142 1.16 5.33 -14.20
N THR A 143 2.10 4.93 -13.34
CA THR A 143 2.84 3.66 -13.45
C THR A 143 2.98 2.97 -12.11
N THR A 144 3.48 3.72 -11.12
CA THR A 144 3.58 3.37 -9.71
C THR A 144 3.38 4.65 -8.91
N THR A 145 2.73 4.56 -7.76
CA THR A 145 2.59 5.65 -6.80
C THR A 145 2.60 5.09 -5.39
N TYR A 146 2.76 5.95 -4.39
CA TYR A 146 2.80 5.57 -2.99
C TYR A 146 1.85 6.47 -2.21
N ILE A 147 0.97 5.85 -1.43
CA ILE A 147 -0.12 6.51 -0.71
C ILE A 147 0.00 6.23 0.79
N TYR A 148 -0.42 7.22 1.58
CA TYR A 148 -0.69 7.08 3.00
C TYR A 148 -2.20 7.13 3.24
N GLY A 149 -2.75 6.16 3.96
CA GLY A 149 -4.18 6.09 4.28
C GLY A 149 -4.46 6.51 5.72
N TYR A 150 -5.39 7.44 5.92
CA TYR A 150 -5.73 7.99 7.23
C TYR A 150 -7.17 7.70 7.63
N TYR A 151 -7.41 7.55 8.93
CA TYR A 151 -8.76 7.50 9.49
C TYR A 151 -8.74 8.06 10.92
N ASP A 152 -9.70 8.91 11.27
CA ASP A 152 -9.72 9.64 12.54
C ASP A 152 -8.38 10.35 12.83
N ALA A 153 -7.82 11.03 11.82
CA ALA A 153 -6.52 11.73 11.91
C ALA A 153 -5.30 10.84 12.20
N ASN A 154 -5.42 9.51 12.07
CA ASN A 154 -4.33 8.56 12.32
C ASN A 154 -3.97 7.80 11.04
N LEU A 155 -2.69 7.57 10.82
CA LEU A 155 -2.19 6.75 9.71
C LEU A 155 -2.55 5.28 9.94
N ILE A 156 -3.37 4.68 9.07
CA ILE A 156 -3.89 3.31 9.25
C ILE A 156 -3.37 2.30 8.21
N PHE A 157 -2.74 2.75 7.13
CA PHE A 157 -1.96 1.92 6.21
C PHE A 157 -1.04 2.75 5.33
N ILE A 158 -0.17 2.03 4.62
CA ILE A 158 0.58 2.52 3.46
C ILE A 158 0.31 1.64 2.25
N GLU A 159 0.36 2.24 1.06
CA GLU A 159 -0.14 1.60 -0.16
C GLU A 159 0.70 2.01 -1.37
N PRO A 160 1.57 1.12 -1.87
CA PRO A 160 2.04 1.22 -3.24
C PRO A 160 0.92 0.77 -4.20
N MET A 161 0.53 1.63 -5.14
CA MET A 161 -0.27 1.20 -6.29
C MET A 161 0.63 1.02 -7.51
N ILE A 162 0.47 -0.08 -8.24
CA ILE A 162 1.37 -0.43 -9.35
C ILE A 162 0.57 -0.97 -10.54
N THR A 163 0.74 -0.33 -11.70
CA THR A 163 0.13 -0.80 -12.95
C THR A 163 0.61 -2.20 -13.32
N ARG A 164 -0.31 -3.03 -13.83
CA ARG A 164 0.04 -4.35 -14.36
C ARG A 164 1.10 -4.26 -15.46
N GLU A 165 1.00 -3.24 -16.31
CA GLU A 165 1.98 -2.96 -17.36
C GLU A 165 3.40 -2.77 -16.79
N PHE A 166 3.53 -2.04 -15.68
CA PHE A 166 4.82 -1.85 -15.03
C PHE A 166 5.40 -3.16 -14.48
N LEU A 167 4.57 -3.97 -13.81
CA LEU A 167 4.99 -5.27 -13.29
C LEU A 167 5.48 -6.20 -14.40
N LEU A 168 4.78 -6.25 -15.53
CA LEU A 168 5.16 -7.09 -16.69
C LEU A 168 6.51 -6.72 -17.31
N LYS A 169 6.99 -5.47 -17.13
CA LYS A 169 8.33 -5.06 -17.59
C LYS A 169 9.44 -5.72 -16.79
N LYS A 170 9.15 -6.27 -15.60
CA LYS A 170 10.10 -6.98 -14.71
C LYS A 170 11.37 -6.16 -14.43
N LYS A 171 11.25 -4.84 -14.41
CA LYS A 171 12.36 -3.93 -14.10
C LYS A 171 12.42 -3.71 -12.60
N LYS A 172 13.64 -3.67 -12.06
CA LYS A 172 13.86 -3.26 -10.68
C LYS A 172 13.49 -1.78 -10.55
N PHE A 173 12.76 -1.45 -9.50
CA PHE A 173 12.43 -0.09 -9.10
C PHE A 173 12.62 0.08 -7.61
N GLU A 174 13.05 1.28 -7.22
CA GLU A 174 13.23 1.69 -5.84
C GLU A 174 12.87 3.17 -5.70
N GLN A 175 12.19 3.53 -4.61
CA GLN A 175 11.84 4.91 -4.29
C GLN A 175 12.05 5.16 -2.79
N GLU A 176 12.81 6.20 -2.46
CA GLU A 176 12.89 6.73 -1.10
C GLU A 176 11.56 7.35 -0.70
N LEU A 177 11.18 7.18 0.57
CA LEU A 177 9.90 7.60 1.09
C LEU A 177 10.03 8.89 1.89
N MET A 178 9.11 9.82 1.64
CA MET A 178 8.89 10.97 2.52
C MET A 178 8.08 10.49 3.70
N LEU A 179 8.55 10.73 4.92
CA LEU A 179 7.91 10.23 6.13
C LEU A 179 7.29 11.37 6.94
N PRO A 180 6.20 11.09 7.67
CA PRO A 180 5.78 11.90 8.80
C PRO A 180 6.92 12.11 9.81
N LYS A 181 6.86 13.18 10.59
CA LYS A 181 7.78 13.40 11.71
C LYS A 181 7.38 12.58 12.93
N THR A 182 6.08 12.36 13.12
CA THR A 182 5.52 11.61 14.25
C THR A 182 4.53 10.57 13.76
N PHE A 183 4.41 9.48 14.52
CA PHE A 183 3.57 8.34 14.17
C PHE A 183 2.60 8.02 15.30
N THR A 184 1.39 7.59 14.95
CA THR A 184 0.40 7.17 15.97
C THR A 184 0.63 5.73 16.41
N HIS A 185 0.97 4.86 15.46
CA HIS A 185 1.32 3.49 15.78
C HIS A 185 2.84 3.39 15.96
N LEU A 186 3.29 2.95 17.13
CA LEU A 186 4.70 2.68 17.36
C LEU A 186 5.12 1.45 16.54
N GLY A 187 6.38 1.43 16.08
CA GLY A 187 6.94 0.28 15.38
C GLY A 187 7.85 0.68 14.23
N TYR A 188 7.90 -0.17 13.21
CA TYR A 188 8.90 -0.14 12.17
C TYR A 188 8.38 0.45 10.86
N TYR A 189 8.97 1.56 10.43
CA TYR A 189 8.56 2.30 9.25
C TYR A 189 9.62 2.27 8.14
N PRO A 190 9.20 2.12 6.87
CA PRO A 190 10.13 1.96 5.77
C PRO A 190 10.72 3.29 5.34
N GLN A 191 12.01 3.30 5.00
CA GLN A 191 12.63 4.46 4.38
C GLN A 191 12.54 4.40 2.85
N LYS A 192 12.27 3.21 2.30
CA LYS A 192 12.22 2.93 0.87
C LYS A 192 11.15 1.88 0.58
N TYR A 193 10.55 1.92 -0.60
CA TYR A 193 9.92 0.73 -1.17
C TYR A 193 10.58 0.31 -2.48
N SER A 194 10.42 -0.96 -2.82
CA SER A 194 11.01 -1.56 -4.01
C SER A 194 10.05 -2.51 -4.71
N ILE A 195 10.20 -2.57 -6.03
CA ILE A 195 9.53 -3.54 -6.91
C ILE A 195 10.63 -4.36 -7.57
N HIS A 196 10.55 -5.69 -7.43
CA HIS A 196 11.55 -6.60 -7.97
C HIS A 196 10.91 -7.84 -8.56
N PHE A 197 11.51 -8.40 -9.61
CA PHE A 197 11.17 -9.71 -10.15
C PHE A 197 12.38 -10.64 -10.02
N ASP A 198 12.19 -11.72 -9.28
CA ASP A 198 13.15 -12.81 -9.17
C ASP A 198 12.91 -13.81 -10.31
N LYS A 199 13.87 -13.87 -11.24
CA LYS A 199 13.79 -14.75 -12.41
C LYS A 199 13.93 -16.23 -12.05
N THR A 200 14.68 -16.56 -11.00
CA THR A 200 14.94 -17.95 -10.60
C THR A 200 13.71 -18.56 -9.97
N ARG A 201 12.99 -17.78 -9.14
CA ARG A 201 11.74 -18.23 -8.50
C ARG A 201 10.48 -17.91 -9.30
N ALA A 202 10.60 -17.13 -10.39
CA ALA A 202 9.48 -16.57 -11.14
C ALA A 202 8.47 -15.84 -10.23
N MET A 203 8.98 -14.93 -9.40
CA MET A 203 8.19 -14.21 -8.39
C MET A 203 8.39 -12.69 -8.47
N HIS A 204 7.32 -11.94 -8.34
CA HIS A 204 7.33 -10.51 -8.07
C HIS A 204 7.37 -10.25 -6.56
N PHE A 205 8.05 -9.18 -6.17
CA PHE A 205 8.19 -8.71 -4.80
C PHE A 205 7.85 -7.23 -4.73
N ILE A 206 6.93 -6.88 -3.85
CA ILE A 206 6.64 -5.50 -3.43
C ILE A 206 7.07 -5.41 -1.98
N THR A 207 8.13 -4.64 -1.72
CA THR A 207 8.83 -4.67 -0.43
C THR A 207 9.01 -3.27 0.13
N LEU A 208 8.65 -3.11 1.40
CA LEU A 208 8.96 -1.98 2.25
C LEU A 208 10.30 -2.28 2.96
N LYS A 209 11.30 -1.43 2.76
CA LYS A 209 12.71 -1.71 3.09
C LYS A 209 13.31 -0.68 4.04
N TYR A 210 14.42 -1.10 4.66
CA TYR A 210 15.18 -0.30 5.62
C TYR A 210 14.28 0.14 6.77
N LEU A 211 13.51 -0.80 7.29
CA LEU A 211 12.61 -0.56 8.40
C LEU A 211 13.38 0.05 9.58
N LYS A 212 12.88 1.19 10.09
CA LYS A 212 13.42 1.86 11.27
C LYS A 212 12.34 1.94 12.34
N GLU A 213 12.73 1.65 13.57
CA GLU A 213 11.85 1.88 14.71
C GLU A 213 11.61 3.38 14.88
N MET A 214 10.34 3.77 14.91
CA MET A 214 9.89 5.13 15.15
C MET A 214 9.00 5.14 16.40
N GLN A 215 9.18 6.19 17.19
CA GLN A 215 8.44 6.46 18.43
C GLN A 215 7.45 7.61 18.23
#